data_AF-A0A2V8FDZ9-F1
#
_entry.id   AF-A0A2V8FDZ9-F1
#
_cell.length_a   1.000
_cell.length_b   1.000
_cell.length_c   1.000
_cell.angle_alpha   90.00
_cell.angle_beta   90.00
_cell.angle_gamma   90.00
#
_symmetry.space_group_name_H-M   'P 1'
#
loop_
_entity.id
_entity.type
_entity.pdbx_description
1 polymer ?
#
loop_
_entity_poly.entity_id
_entity_poly.type
_entity_poly.pdbx_seq_one_letter_code
_entity_poly.pdbx_strand_id
1 'polypeptide(L)'
;MLCIHGLGHERDRELASRWTTAITAGIHRWNSTLDLRFEFLACGDLWDRAPGDSERYRQALARLVASGFIHGISDEVGGATVLSDVPASVRVAADRLARWASDDHLRRQLRSRVLEAMSTVRWRLVCAHGVASLGCYDALRRRPGRAKHCRIVTFGSPIGSPFVRGCLCGRIEPLGVAAWYHLHNPHDRALSTPIRLSAPGFVPVLTDFDRTGDTLQQDPVSYLAHPATDTRVWLDIAKPRRLRSYHRQVHAISTVTPRPRRLALLVGINRYPDTAHRLEGCGNDVFLMSAVLQECGFEPEGIRVVLDDRATTANILDRLRWLIDEVPEGGVRLFFYAGHGAQIPAYAPYTEADHLDECLVPYDFDWTKAHAISDDRFADLYGQLPYGCRFVAIFDCCHSGGLARERRLPRGLEPPDDIRHRALEWNAERRLWQVRAGVNRPVIKMRLGRGTGLRGLAPEVYERERRRLRHRGPYLPVILEACQERELAYEHRDGTSSFGAFTFALARVLRAAGRGRPISFQAIARRTAAHLAALGYDQTPNLIGPRDILRRRVPWLHPMKGVIS
;
A
#
# COMPACT_ATOMS: atom_id res chain seq x y z
N MET A 1 10.91 -31.34 8.05
CA MET A 1 10.87 -29.89 7.79
C MET A 1 11.30 -29.69 6.36
N LEU A 2 10.57 -28.89 5.60
CA LEU A 2 10.93 -28.56 4.22
C LEU A 2 11.55 -27.17 4.18
N CYS A 3 12.78 -27.05 3.72
CA CYS A 3 13.51 -25.80 3.59
C CYS A 3 13.61 -25.43 2.11
N ILE A 4 13.04 -24.30 1.70
CA ILE A 4 12.95 -23.87 0.31
C ILE A 4 13.80 -22.61 0.13
N HIS A 5 14.75 -22.65 -0.80
CA HIS A 5 15.63 -21.51 -1.09
C HIS A 5 15.85 -21.35 -2.60
N GLY A 6 16.23 -20.13 -2.98
CA GLY A 6 16.43 -19.74 -4.39
C GLY A 6 17.90 -19.77 -4.83
N LEU A 7 18.79 -20.45 -4.12
CA LEU A 7 20.21 -20.54 -4.48
C LEU A 7 20.47 -21.79 -5.34
N GLY A 8 21.48 -21.74 -6.20
CA GLY A 8 21.91 -22.87 -7.02
C GLY A 8 22.56 -23.99 -6.18
N HIS A 9 22.71 -25.18 -6.80
CA HIS A 9 23.10 -26.42 -6.11
C HIS A 9 24.45 -26.36 -5.36
N GLU A 10 25.44 -25.60 -5.82
CA GLU A 10 26.75 -25.52 -5.15
C GLU A 10 26.71 -24.75 -3.83
N ARG A 11 25.92 -23.67 -3.76
CA ARG A 11 25.72 -22.87 -2.53
C ARG A 11 24.71 -23.51 -1.56
N ASP A 12 24.07 -24.60 -1.97
CA ASP A 12 23.01 -25.29 -1.22
C ASP A 12 23.58 -26.04 0.00
N ARG A 13 24.71 -26.77 -0.14
CA ARG A 13 25.22 -27.63 0.94
C ARG A 13 25.65 -26.86 2.19
N GLU A 14 26.37 -25.75 2.01
CA GLU A 14 26.78 -24.89 3.13
C GLU A 14 25.58 -24.21 3.78
N LEU A 15 24.65 -23.71 2.97
CA LEU A 15 23.41 -23.10 3.44
C LEU A 15 22.56 -24.10 4.24
N ALA A 16 22.43 -25.33 3.76
CA ALA A 16 21.65 -26.39 4.38
C ALA A 16 22.18 -26.72 5.78
N SER A 17 23.50 -26.84 5.93
CA SER A 17 24.16 -27.06 7.22
C SER A 17 23.88 -25.89 8.19
N ARG A 18 24.05 -24.65 7.72
CA ARG A 18 23.82 -23.44 8.52
C ARG A 18 22.37 -23.29 8.98
N TRP A 19 21.39 -23.54 8.11
CA TRP A 19 19.96 -23.53 8.47
C TRP A 19 19.61 -24.63 9.46
N THR A 20 20.09 -25.85 9.19
CA THR A 20 19.87 -27.00 10.06
C THR A 20 20.37 -26.69 11.47
N THR A 21 21.56 -26.12 11.58
CA THR A 21 22.16 -25.72 12.87
C THR A 21 21.32 -24.65 13.58
N ALA A 22 21.00 -23.55 12.89
CA ALA A 22 20.26 -22.44 13.48
C ALA A 22 18.86 -22.85 13.97
N ILE A 23 18.12 -23.60 13.14
CA ILE A 23 16.76 -24.02 13.47
C ILE A 23 16.76 -25.10 14.55
N THR A 24 17.71 -26.06 14.49
CA THR A 24 17.85 -27.08 15.54
C THR A 24 18.16 -26.44 16.87
N ALA A 25 19.12 -25.51 16.92
CA ALA A 25 19.46 -24.78 18.14
C ALA A 25 18.25 -24.02 18.72
N GLY A 26 17.50 -23.32 17.87
CA GLY A 26 16.30 -22.59 18.29
C GLY A 26 15.18 -23.49 18.83
N ILE A 27 14.87 -24.59 18.14
CA ILE A 27 13.81 -25.52 18.58
C ILE A 27 14.23 -26.29 19.83
N HIS A 28 15.46 -26.82 19.87
CA HIS A 28 15.96 -27.62 20.99
C HIS A 28 16.17 -26.82 22.26
N ARG A 29 16.39 -25.49 22.18
CA ARG A 29 16.35 -24.58 23.34
C ARG A 29 15.03 -24.72 24.11
N TRP A 30 13.93 -24.94 23.39
CA TRP A 30 12.60 -25.07 23.99
C TRP A 30 12.18 -26.51 24.21
N ASN A 31 12.59 -27.44 23.34
CA ASN A 31 12.30 -28.87 23.45
C ASN A 31 13.37 -29.70 22.73
N SER A 32 14.36 -30.16 23.49
CA SER A 32 15.48 -30.97 22.99
C SER A 32 15.11 -32.41 22.60
N THR A 33 13.92 -32.90 22.97
CA THR A 33 13.50 -34.28 22.68
C THR A 33 12.88 -34.44 21.29
N LEU A 34 12.79 -33.37 20.49
CA LEU A 34 12.20 -33.42 19.16
C LEU A 34 13.20 -33.95 18.13
N ASP A 35 12.84 -35.04 17.44
CA ASP A 35 13.56 -35.51 16.25
C ASP A 35 13.28 -34.57 15.07
N LEU A 36 14.31 -33.88 14.60
CA LEU A 36 14.21 -32.89 13.52
C LEU A 36 14.83 -33.46 12.24
N ARG A 37 13.98 -33.67 11.25
CA ARG A 37 14.40 -34.10 9.90
C ARG A 37 14.26 -32.96 8.92
N PHE A 38 15.27 -32.75 8.09
CA PHE A 38 15.32 -31.65 7.13
C PHE A 38 15.38 -32.19 5.70
N GLU A 39 14.63 -31.57 4.81
CA GLU A 39 14.74 -31.74 3.37
C GLU A 39 14.87 -30.36 2.74
N PHE A 40 15.82 -30.21 1.83
CA PHE A 40 16.10 -28.95 1.15
C PHE A 40 15.62 -29.02 -0.29
N LEU A 41 14.78 -28.07 -0.66
CA LEU A 41 14.27 -27.90 -2.01
C LEU A 41 14.93 -26.70 -2.65
N ALA A 42 15.96 -26.97 -3.44
CA ALA A 42 16.59 -25.98 -4.30
C ALA A 42 15.67 -25.62 -5.48
N CYS A 43 15.42 -24.32 -5.64
CA CYS A 43 14.72 -23.77 -6.80
C CYS A 43 15.63 -22.93 -7.70
N GLY A 44 16.94 -22.88 -7.41
CA GLY A 44 17.94 -22.06 -8.11
C GLY A 44 17.95 -22.28 -9.63
N ASP A 45 18.00 -23.55 -10.04
CA ASP A 45 18.06 -24.01 -11.44
C ASP A 45 16.91 -23.50 -12.31
N LEU A 46 15.72 -23.29 -11.72
CA LEU A 46 14.57 -22.77 -12.45
C LEU A 46 14.75 -21.30 -12.84
N TRP A 47 15.46 -20.53 -12.02
CA TRP A 47 15.74 -19.13 -12.30
C TRP A 47 16.77 -18.97 -13.42
N ASP A 48 17.78 -19.83 -13.44
CA ASP A 48 18.89 -19.79 -14.41
C ASP A 48 18.44 -20.16 -15.83
N ARG A 49 17.36 -20.94 -15.97
CA ARG A 49 16.83 -21.41 -17.27
C ARG A 49 15.78 -20.48 -17.90
N ALA A 50 15.33 -19.45 -17.19
CA ALA A 50 14.31 -18.54 -17.72
C ALA A 50 14.91 -17.61 -18.80
N PRO A 51 14.16 -17.24 -19.86
CA PRO A 51 14.64 -16.29 -20.86
C PRO A 51 14.75 -14.88 -20.28
N GLY A 52 15.92 -14.25 -20.44
CA GLY A 52 16.28 -12.99 -19.75
C GLY A 52 16.02 -11.69 -20.50
N ASP A 53 15.61 -11.70 -21.78
CA ASP A 53 15.51 -10.47 -22.58
C ASP A 53 14.24 -10.43 -23.45
N SER A 54 13.08 -10.58 -22.80
CA SER A 54 11.80 -10.34 -23.46
C SER A 54 11.31 -8.92 -23.17
N GLU A 55 10.46 -8.38 -24.04
CA GLU A 55 9.80 -7.08 -23.80
C GLU A 55 9.03 -7.05 -22.47
N ARG A 56 8.41 -8.18 -22.10
CA ARG A 56 7.73 -8.33 -20.80
C ARG A 56 8.69 -8.26 -19.63
N TYR A 57 9.90 -8.79 -19.78
CA TYR A 57 10.95 -8.72 -18.76
C TYR A 57 11.43 -7.28 -18.58
N ARG A 58 11.71 -6.56 -19.67
CA ARG A 58 12.12 -5.14 -19.60
C ARG A 58 11.05 -4.26 -18.93
N GLN A 59 9.78 -4.47 -19.28
CA GLN A 59 8.66 -3.81 -18.61
C GLN A 59 8.55 -4.17 -17.13
N ALA A 60 8.78 -5.43 -16.77
CA ALA A 60 8.77 -5.86 -15.37
C ALA A 60 9.93 -5.24 -14.58
N LEU A 61 11.12 -5.17 -15.17
CA LEU A 61 12.29 -4.54 -14.57
C LEU A 61 12.06 -3.02 -14.37
N ALA A 62 11.52 -2.34 -15.37
CA ALA A 62 11.15 -0.93 -15.25
C ALA A 62 10.14 -0.67 -14.13
N ARG A 63 9.10 -1.51 -14.02
CA ARG A 63 8.11 -1.42 -12.91
C ARG A 63 8.71 -1.74 -11.55
N LEU A 64 9.68 -2.65 -11.47
CA LEU A 64 10.37 -2.97 -10.23
C LEU A 64 11.19 -1.77 -9.74
N VAL A 65 11.92 -1.12 -10.65
CA VAL A 65 12.65 0.13 -10.37
C VAL A 65 11.67 1.22 -9.90
N ALA A 66 10.57 1.43 -10.64
CA ALA A 66 9.55 2.43 -10.30
C ALA A 66 8.89 2.19 -8.93
N SER A 67 8.75 0.93 -8.50
CA SER A 67 8.15 0.57 -7.20
C SER A 67 9.03 0.91 -5.99
N GLY A 68 10.22 1.49 -6.20
CA GLY A 68 11.14 1.84 -5.14
C GLY A 68 11.83 0.66 -4.46
N PHE A 69 11.76 -0.53 -5.06
CA PHE A 69 12.45 -1.73 -4.59
C PHE A 69 13.98 -1.55 -4.49
N ILE A 70 14.54 -0.57 -5.20
CA ILE A 70 15.99 -0.26 -5.26
C ILE A 70 16.32 1.03 -4.45
N HIS A 71 15.34 1.70 -3.83
CA HIS A 71 15.54 3.00 -3.19
C HIS A 71 16.33 2.98 -1.87
N GLY A 72 16.81 1.83 -1.40
CA GLY A 72 17.78 1.76 -0.30
C GLY A 72 19.20 2.29 -0.65
N ILE A 73 19.39 2.83 -1.86
CA ILE A 73 20.66 3.32 -2.40
C ILE A 73 20.53 4.75 -2.97
N SER A 74 19.32 5.24 -3.24
CA SER A 74 19.10 6.56 -3.86
C SER A 74 19.21 7.74 -2.90
N ASP A 75 19.07 7.51 -1.59
CA ASP A 75 19.14 8.60 -0.60
C ASP A 75 20.58 8.96 -0.22
N GLU A 76 21.57 8.09 -0.50
CA GLU A 76 23.01 8.34 -0.26
C GLU A 76 23.80 8.62 -1.55
N VAL A 77 23.25 8.32 -2.73
CA VAL A 77 23.87 8.62 -4.02
C VAL A 77 22.81 9.23 -4.93
N GLY A 78 22.88 10.55 -5.11
CA GLY A 78 21.98 11.29 -5.97
C GLY A 78 21.80 10.64 -7.34
N GLY A 79 20.55 10.33 -7.68
CA GLY A 79 20.14 10.10 -9.07
C GLY A 79 20.76 8.89 -9.77
N ALA A 80 20.78 7.71 -9.15
CA ALA A 80 21.13 6.48 -9.85
C ALA A 80 20.05 6.10 -10.90
N THR A 81 20.21 6.62 -12.12
CA THR A 81 19.43 6.25 -13.32
C THR A 81 19.96 4.98 -14.01
N VAL A 82 20.98 4.32 -13.46
CA VAL A 82 21.67 3.17 -14.08
C VAL A 82 21.78 2.00 -13.10
N LEU A 83 21.32 0.81 -13.52
CA LEU A 83 21.44 -0.45 -12.77
C LEU A 83 22.90 -0.85 -12.45
N SER A 84 23.90 -0.20 -13.05
CA SER A 84 25.34 -0.47 -12.83
C SER A 84 25.80 -0.15 -11.41
N ASP A 85 25.19 0.85 -10.78
CA ASP A 85 25.62 1.39 -9.47
C ASP A 85 24.98 0.63 -8.30
N VAL A 86 24.12 -0.34 -8.62
CA VAL A 86 23.41 -1.20 -7.68
C VAL A 86 24.27 -2.44 -7.37
N PRO A 87 24.47 -2.84 -6.09
CA PRO A 87 25.25 -4.03 -5.73
C PRO A 87 24.80 -5.28 -6.48
N ALA A 88 25.76 -6.12 -6.89
CA ALA A 88 25.50 -7.29 -7.73
C ALA A 88 24.42 -8.23 -7.17
N SER A 89 24.37 -8.39 -5.86
CA SER A 89 23.36 -9.19 -5.16
C SER A 89 21.94 -8.60 -5.22
N VAL A 90 21.78 -7.27 -5.20
CA VAL A 90 20.49 -6.61 -5.44
C VAL A 90 20.06 -6.79 -6.88
N ARG A 91 21.00 -6.69 -7.84
CA ARG A 91 20.70 -6.96 -9.26
C ARG A 91 20.20 -8.38 -9.48
N VAL A 92 20.79 -9.38 -8.81
CA VAL A 92 20.35 -10.77 -8.88
C VAL A 92 18.95 -10.94 -8.28
N ALA A 93 18.68 -10.32 -7.14
CA ALA A 93 17.34 -10.34 -6.52
C ALA A 93 16.30 -9.67 -7.42
N ALA A 94 16.64 -8.52 -8.01
CA ALA A 94 15.79 -7.77 -8.93
C ALA A 94 15.52 -8.54 -10.23
N ASP A 95 16.54 -9.13 -10.84
CA ASP A 95 16.42 -9.99 -12.03
C ASP A 95 15.47 -11.17 -11.77
N ARG A 96 15.66 -11.88 -10.65
CA ARG A 96 14.78 -13.00 -10.28
C ARG A 96 13.34 -12.56 -10.05
N LEU A 97 13.12 -11.41 -9.43
CA LEU A 97 11.77 -10.85 -9.27
C LEU A 97 11.14 -10.43 -10.59
N ALA A 98 11.89 -9.76 -11.46
CA ALA A 98 11.43 -9.35 -12.78
C ALA A 98 11.05 -10.59 -13.62
N ARG A 99 11.90 -11.63 -13.62
CA ARG A 99 11.60 -12.93 -14.25
C ARG A 99 10.37 -13.59 -13.64
N TRP A 100 10.29 -13.65 -12.31
CA TRP A 100 9.12 -14.20 -11.63
C TRP A 100 7.84 -13.47 -12.05
N ALA A 101 7.90 -12.15 -12.25
CA ALA A 101 6.77 -11.32 -12.66
C ALA A 101 6.42 -11.47 -14.15
N SER A 102 7.39 -11.65 -15.03
CA SER A 102 7.18 -11.70 -16.49
C SER A 102 6.92 -13.11 -17.03
N ASP A 103 7.41 -14.17 -16.38
CA ASP A 103 7.39 -15.54 -16.89
C ASP A 103 6.35 -16.44 -16.20
N ASP A 104 5.25 -16.71 -16.91
CA ASP A 104 4.18 -17.60 -16.47
C ASP A 104 4.57 -19.10 -16.43
N HIS A 105 5.56 -19.50 -17.24
CA HIS A 105 6.10 -20.86 -17.24
C HIS A 105 6.96 -21.10 -15.99
N LEU A 106 7.88 -20.18 -15.69
CA LEU A 106 8.67 -20.20 -14.47
C LEU A 106 7.79 -20.28 -13.22
N ARG A 107 6.76 -19.42 -13.12
CA ARG A 107 5.80 -19.48 -12.01
C ARG A 107 5.09 -20.84 -11.92
N ARG A 108 4.73 -21.44 -13.05
CA ARG A 108 4.13 -22.80 -13.08
C ARG A 108 5.10 -23.85 -12.58
N GLN A 109 6.35 -23.86 -13.04
CA GLN A 109 7.36 -24.83 -12.63
C GLN A 109 7.67 -24.72 -11.13
N LEU A 110 7.88 -23.50 -10.62
CA LEU A 110 8.08 -23.25 -9.18
C LEU A 110 6.90 -23.79 -8.36
N ARG A 111 5.66 -23.50 -8.77
CA ARG A 111 4.48 -24.01 -8.07
C ARG A 111 4.41 -25.54 -8.10
N SER A 112 4.61 -26.16 -9.26
CA SER A 112 4.56 -27.61 -9.40
C SER A 112 5.59 -28.28 -8.51
N ARG A 113 6.83 -27.81 -8.54
CA ARG A 113 7.93 -28.35 -7.73
C ARG A 113 7.65 -28.24 -6.23
N VAL A 114 7.13 -27.11 -5.76
CA VAL A 114 6.72 -26.96 -4.35
C VAL A 114 5.57 -27.91 -4.02
N LEU A 115 4.52 -27.98 -4.85
CA LEU A 115 3.36 -28.83 -4.57
C LEU A 115 3.67 -30.33 -4.59
N GLU A 116 4.63 -30.73 -5.43
CA GLU A 116 5.18 -32.08 -5.51
C GLU A 116 5.96 -32.44 -4.25
N ALA A 117 6.93 -31.61 -3.84
CA ALA A 117 7.62 -31.78 -2.57
C ALA A 117 6.65 -31.79 -1.38
N MET A 118 5.59 -30.97 -1.42
CA MET A 118 4.55 -30.98 -0.39
C MET A 118 3.62 -32.21 -0.41
N SER A 119 3.70 -33.05 -1.44
CA SER A 119 2.89 -34.28 -1.57
C SER A 119 3.60 -35.54 -1.14
N THR A 120 4.94 -35.54 -1.15
CA THR A 120 5.75 -36.71 -0.78
C THR A 120 5.66 -37.02 0.71
N VAL A 121 5.67 -35.96 1.53
CA VAL A 121 5.72 -36.06 2.99
C VAL A 121 4.72 -35.10 3.62
N ARG A 122 4.14 -35.51 4.75
CA ARG A 122 3.28 -34.64 5.56
C ARG A 122 4.11 -33.65 6.39
N TRP A 123 4.45 -32.51 5.79
CA TRP A 123 5.29 -31.50 6.44
C TRP A 123 4.60 -30.79 7.61
N ARG A 124 5.23 -30.80 8.79
CA ARG A 124 4.80 -29.99 9.94
C ARG A 124 5.24 -28.53 9.87
N LEU A 125 6.36 -28.27 9.19
CA LEU A 125 6.99 -26.96 9.10
C LEU A 125 7.67 -26.82 7.73
N VAL A 126 7.42 -25.68 7.07
CA VAL A 126 8.08 -25.23 5.84
C VAL A 126 8.76 -23.90 6.12
N CYS A 127 10.06 -23.80 5.84
CA CYS A 127 10.83 -22.57 5.91
C CYS A 127 11.18 -22.12 4.48
N ALA A 128 10.85 -20.89 4.08
CA ALA A 128 11.10 -20.40 2.73
C ALA A 128 11.75 -19.00 2.75
N HIS A 129 12.90 -18.87 2.09
CA HIS A 129 13.71 -17.64 2.09
C HIS A 129 13.72 -16.95 0.73
N GLY A 130 13.87 -15.62 0.75
CA GLY A 130 14.13 -14.86 -0.47
C GLY A 130 13.00 -14.96 -1.49
N VAL A 131 13.36 -14.93 -2.78
CA VAL A 131 12.42 -15.11 -3.88
C VAL A 131 11.74 -16.49 -3.91
N ALA A 132 12.33 -17.52 -3.30
CA ALA A 132 11.72 -18.86 -3.25
C ALA A 132 10.46 -18.90 -2.36
N SER A 133 10.37 -17.97 -1.39
CA SER A 133 9.14 -17.76 -0.62
C SER A 133 7.94 -17.39 -1.50
N LEU A 134 8.15 -16.75 -2.66
CA LEU A 134 7.09 -16.44 -3.63
C LEU A 134 6.51 -17.70 -4.26
N GLY A 135 7.38 -18.64 -4.63
CA GLY A 135 6.96 -19.95 -5.17
C GLY A 135 6.12 -20.72 -4.14
N CYS A 136 6.58 -20.73 -2.89
CA CYS A 136 5.84 -21.33 -1.77
C CYS A 136 4.47 -20.69 -1.56
N TYR A 137 4.43 -19.37 -1.46
CA TYR A 137 3.18 -18.61 -1.27
C TYR A 137 2.20 -18.79 -2.44
N ASP A 138 2.66 -18.67 -3.69
CA ASP A 138 1.81 -18.81 -4.88
C ASP A 138 1.30 -20.25 -5.07
N ALA A 139 2.07 -21.26 -4.64
CA ALA A 139 1.62 -22.65 -4.61
C ALA A 139 0.50 -22.88 -3.58
N LEU A 140 0.72 -22.42 -2.34
CA LEU A 140 -0.19 -22.68 -1.22
C LEU A 140 -1.50 -21.92 -1.32
N ARG A 141 -1.47 -20.65 -1.76
CA ARG A 141 -2.70 -19.84 -1.88
C ARG A 141 -3.71 -20.43 -2.87
N ARG A 142 -3.25 -21.18 -3.88
CA ARG A 142 -4.10 -21.77 -4.93
C ARG A 142 -4.69 -23.13 -4.54
N ARG A 143 -4.17 -23.75 -3.48
CA ARG A 143 -4.64 -25.04 -2.96
C ARG A 143 -4.95 -24.92 -1.46
N PRO A 144 -5.87 -24.00 -1.08
CA PRO A 144 -6.23 -23.82 0.32
C PRO A 144 -6.75 -25.16 0.86
N GLY A 145 -6.22 -25.58 2.01
CA GLY A 145 -6.60 -26.86 2.60
C GLY A 145 -5.52 -27.93 2.61
N ARG A 146 -4.63 -27.95 1.60
CA ARG A 146 -3.59 -29.00 1.45
C ARG A 146 -2.56 -28.96 2.58
N ALA A 147 -2.35 -27.79 3.17
CA ALA A 147 -1.35 -27.54 4.21
C ALA A 147 -1.95 -27.06 5.54
N LYS A 148 -3.23 -27.35 5.85
CA LYS A 148 -3.91 -26.91 7.10
C LYS A 148 -3.17 -27.26 8.39
N HIS A 149 -2.41 -28.36 8.38
CA HIS A 149 -1.65 -28.85 9.53
C HIS A 149 -0.22 -28.28 9.59
N CYS A 150 0.23 -27.62 8.53
CA CYS A 150 1.59 -27.17 8.35
C CYS A 150 1.75 -25.75 8.91
N ARG A 151 2.90 -25.45 9.49
CA ARG A 151 3.33 -24.09 9.80
C ARG A 151 4.30 -23.60 8.73
N ILE A 152 4.19 -22.35 8.34
CA ILE A 152 5.03 -21.74 7.32
C ILE A 152 5.85 -20.61 7.95
N VAL A 153 7.13 -20.55 7.65
CA VAL A 153 8.04 -19.47 8.04
C VAL A 153 8.62 -18.87 6.76
N THR A 154 8.27 -17.62 6.46
CA THR A 154 8.83 -16.86 5.32
C THR A 154 9.74 -15.76 5.85
N PHE A 155 10.92 -15.58 5.26
CA PHE A 155 11.91 -14.62 5.78
C PHE A 155 12.81 -14.09 4.66
N GLY A 156 13.34 -12.86 4.81
CA GLY A 156 14.01 -12.14 3.72
C GLY A 156 13.14 -12.07 2.46
N SER A 157 11.83 -11.93 2.64
CA SER A 157 10.83 -12.30 1.63
C SER A 157 10.20 -11.07 0.97
N PRO A 158 10.12 -11.04 -0.38
CA PRO A 158 9.52 -9.94 -1.14
C PRO A 158 7.99 -10.05 -1.29
N ILE A 159 7.33 -10.99 -0.61
CA ILE A 159 5.86 -11.20 -0.73
C ILE A 159 5.09 -9.90 -0.45
N GLY A 160 5.55 -9.10 0.52
CA GLY A 160 4.95 -7.84 0.93
C GLY A 160 5.10 -6.69 -0.06
N SER A 161 6.01 -6.80 -1.04
CA SER A 161 6.39 -5.66 -1.87
C SER A 161 5.25 -5.19 -2.78
N PRO A 162 5.06 -3.88 -3.02
CA PRO A 162 4.06 -3.36 -3.95
C PRO A 162 4.14 -4.00 -5.34
N PHE A 163 5.36 -4.20 -5.84
CA PHE A 163 5.62 -4.88 -7.11
C PHE A 163 5.07 -6.32 -7.14
N VAL A 164 5.40 -7.12 -6.13
CA VAL A 164 4.96 -8.53 -6.04
C VAL A 164 3.46 -8.61 -5.82
N ARG A 165 2.90 -7.77 -4.93
CA ARG A 165 1.45 -7.66 -4.72
C ARG A 165 0.73 -7.37 -6.03
N GLY A 166 1.30 -6.48 -6.83
CA GLY A 166 0.89 -6.18 -8.19
C GLY A 166 0.71 -7.39 -9.11
N CYS A 167 1.68 -8.30 -9.07
CA CYS A 167 1.68 -9.56 -9.81
C CYS A 167 0.73 -10.60 -9.19
N LEU A 168 0.55 -10.55 -7.86
CA LEU A 168 -0.39 -11.36 -7.09
C LEU A 168 -1.79 -10.75 -7.04
N CYS A 169 -2.18 -10.03 -8.09
CA CYS A 169 -3.54 -9.54 -8.27
C CYS A 169 -3.98 -8.42 -7.30
N GLY A 170 -3.01 -7.75 -6.69
CA GLY A 170 -3.16 -6.57 -5.84
C GLY A 170 -3.42 -6.85 -4.37
N ARG A 171 -3.55 -8.13 -3.94
CA ARG A 171 -3.78 -8.47 -2.53
C ARG A 171 -3.08 -9.76 -2.09
N ILE A 172 -2.49 -9.72 -0.91
CA ILE A 172 -1.97 -10.87 -0.20
C ILE A 172 -3.14 -11.51 0.55
N GLU A 173 -3.32 -12.80 0.35
CA GLU A 173 -4.37 -13.59 0.96
C GLU A 173 -3.78 -14.47 2.07
N PRO A 174 -4.56 -14.74 3.13
CA PRO A 174 -4.14 -15.70 4.15
C PRO A 174 -3.94 -17.09 3.56
N LEU A 175 -2.88 -17.75 4.00
CA LEU A 175 -2.65 -19.15 3.67
C LEU A 175 -3.55 -20.03 4.54
N GLY A 176 -4.17 -21.06 3.94
CA GLY A 176 -4.96 -22.06 4.66
C GLY A 176 -4.10 -23.06 5.42
N VAL A 177 -3.24 -22.56 6.32
CA VAL A 177 -2.20 -23.27 7.08
C VAL A 177 -2.42 -23.13 8.59
N ALA A 178 -1.70 -23.91 9.40
CA ALA A 178 -1.86 -23.87 10.86
C ALA A 178 -1.37 -22.53 11.46
N ALA A 179 -0.25 -22.03 10.94
CA ALA A 179 0.28 -20.69 11.21
C ALA A 179 1.21 -20.26 10.07
N TRP A 180 1.30 -18.97 9.82
CA TRP A 180 2.23 -18.35 8.88
C TRP A 180 2.99 -17.24 9.59
N TYR A 181 4.25 -17.50 9.87
CA TYR A 181 5.21 -16.55 10.41
C TYR A 181 5.93 -15.84 9.27
N HIS A 182 5.92 -14.51 9.28
CA HIS A 182 6.64 -13.71 8.30
C HIS A 182 7.67 -12.82 9.00
N LEU A 183 8.94 -13.16 8.84
CA LEU A 183 10.06 -12.50 9.48
C LEU A 183 10.54 -11.38 8.57
N HIS A 184 10.49 -10.16 9.09
CA HIS A 184 10.85 -8.95 8.37
C HIS A 184 11.97 -8.21 9.10
N ASN A 185 13.04 -7.88 8.38
CA ASN A 185 14.12 -7.00 8.83
C ASN A 185 13.99 -5.66 8.09
N PRO A 186 13.80 -4.52 8.79
CA PRO A 186 13.77 -3.21 8.17
C PRO A 186 15.09 -2.83 7.47
N HIS A 187 16.21 -3.42 7.89
CA HIS A 187 17.53 -3.15 7.33
C HIS A 187 17.87 -4.00 6.10
N ASP A 188 17.05 -4.97 5.73
CA ASP A 188 17.24 -5.75 4.49
C ASP A 188 16.86 -4.90 3.29
N ARG A 189 17.89 -4.31 2.67
CA ARG A 189 17.78 -3.32 1.60
C ARG A 189 17.34 -3.91 0.26
N ALA A 190 17.10 -5.22 0.19
CA ALA A 190 16.99 -5.91 -1.07
C ALA A 190 15.70 -6.73 -1.23
N LEU A 191 15.15 -7.41 -0.21
CA LEU A 191 13.96 -8.25 -0.42
C LEU A 191 12.94 -8.17 0.72
N SER A 192 13.36 -7.96 1.96
CA SER A 192 12.46 -8.06 3.09
C SER A 192 11.41 -6.95 3.07
N THR A 193 10.14 -7.34 2.98
CA THR A 193 9.03 -6.38 2.94
C THR A 193 7.95 -6.79 3.92
N PRO A 194 7.44 -5.87 4.76
CA PRO A 194 6.44 -6.22 5.74
C PRO A 194 5.12 -6.61 5.06
N ILE A 195 4.46 -7.65 5.57
CA ILE A 195 3.12 -8.02 5.14
C ILE A 195 2.11 -7.50 6.16
N ARG A 196 1.22 -6.61 5.72
CA ARG A 196 0.06 -6.15 6.50
C ARG A 196 -1.14 -7.05 6.19
N LEU A 197 -1.34 -8.06 7.02
CA LEU A 197 -2.44 -9.00 6.87
C LEU A 197 -3.14 -9.23 8.21
N SER A 198 -4.41 -8.85 8.30
CA SER A 198 -5.26 -9.18 9.44
C SER A 198 -5.98 -10.51 9.15
N ALA A 199 -5.41 -11.61 9.65
CA ALA A 199 -5.97 -12.94 9.45
C ALA A 199 -5.60 -13.90 10.59
N PRO A 200 -6.50 -14.82 10.98
CA PRO A 200 -6.18 -15.87 11.94
C PRO A 200 -5.00 -16.71 11.45
N GLY A 201 -4.01 -16.90 12.34
CA GLY A 201 -2.82 -17.71 12.05
C GLY A 201 -1.71 -16.99 11.29
N PHE A 202 -1.87 -15.73 10.86
CA PHE A 202 -0.75 -14.93 10.35
C PHE A 202 -0.06 -14.19 11.50
N VAL A 203 1.27 -14.27 11.56
CA VAL A 203 2.09 -13.68 12.62
C VAL A 203 3.27 -12.93 11.99
N PRO A 204 3.23 -11.58 11.92
CA PRO A 204 4.39 -10.80 11.54
C PRO A 204 5.42 -10.82 12.69
N VAL A 205 6.70 -11.02 12.35
CA VAL A 205 7.82 -11.05 13.29
C VAL A 205 8.84 -10.03 12.83
N LEU A 206 9.07 -8.99 13.64
CA LEU A 206 10.16 -8.05 13.41
C LEU A 206 11.47 -8.71 13.84
N THR A 207 12.39 -8.86 12.91
CA THR A 207 13.74 -9.40 13.11
C THR A 207 14.74 -8.32 12.75
N ASP A 208 14.89 -7.37 13.66
CA ASP A 208 15.73 -6.19 13.48
C ASP A 208 17.20 -6.55 13.72
N PHE A 209 18.01 -6.50 12.67
CA PHE A 209 19.46 -6.69 12.78
C PHE A 209 20.20 -5.90 11.70
N ASP A 210 21.37 -5.39 12.09
CA ASP A 210 22.33 -4.71 11.21
C ASP A 210 23.71 -5.34 11.41
N ARG A 211 24.08 -6.25 10.52
CA ARG A 211 25.31 -7.04 10.58
C ARG A 211 26.43 -6.33 9.82
N THR A 212 27.52 -6.04 10.52
CA THR A 212 28.73 -5.49 9.92
C THR A 212 29.26 -6.41 8.81
N GLY A 213 29.51 -5.84 7.62
CA GLY A 213 29.98 -6.58 6.45
C GLY A 213 28.90 -7.30 5.63
N ASP A 214 27.61 -7.20 6.00
CA ASP A 214 26.48 -7.61 5.17
C ASP A 214 25.74 -6.39 4.62
N THR A 215 26.21 -5.85 3.50
CA THR A 215 25.65 -4.63 2.91
C THR A 215 24.14 -4.72 2.61
N LEU A 216 23.58 -5.93 2.46
CA LEU A 216 22.16 -6.11 2.14
C LEU A 216 21.32 -6.68 3.28
N GLN A 217 21.93 -7.08 4.40
CA GLN A 217 21.26 -7.68 5.56
C GLN A 217 20.33 -8.86 5.21
N GLN A 218 20.75 -9.71 4.25
CA GLN A 218 19.94 -10.83 3.74
C GLN A 218 20.30 -12.18 4.37
N ASP A 219 21.25 -12.22 5.30
CA ASP A 219 21.72 -13.46 5.89
C ASP A 219 20.58 -14.27 6.51
N PRO A 220 20.24 -15.45 5.98
CA PRO A 220 19.12 -16.23 6.45
C PRO A 220 19.31 -16.74 7.89
N VAL A 221 20.55 -16.92 8.34
CA VAL A 221 20.82 -17.38 9.71
C VAL A 221 20.49 -16.29 10.71
N SER A 222 20.82 -15.02 10.43
CA SER A 222 20.43 -13.87 11.26
C SER A 222 18.93 -13.82 11.51
N TYR A 223 18.10 -14.04 10.48
CA TYR A 223 16.64 -14.14 10.65
C TYR A 223 16.23 -15.29 11.57
N LEU A 224 16.78 -16.49 11.34
CA LEU A 224 16.38 -17.71 12.04
C LEU A 224 16.87 -17.75 13.50
N ALA A 225 18.04 -17.17 13.77
CA ALA A 225 18.66 -17.11 15.09
C ALA A 225 18.21 -15.90 15.92
N HIS A 226 17.45 -14.97 15.33
CA HIS A 226 17.01 -13.75 16.00
C HIS A 226 16.20 -14.05 17.28
N PRO A 227 16.38 -13.32 18.40
CA PRO A 227 15.64 -13.54 19.64
C PRO A 227 14.11 -13.48 19.49
N ALA A 228 13.61 -12.61 18.62
CA ALA A 228 12.16 -12.55 18.32
C ALA A 228 11.68 -13.81 17.58
N THR A 229 12.50 -14.41 16.72
CA THR A 229 12.19 -15.68 16.05
C THR A 229 12.18 -16.82 17.06
N ASP A 230 13.16 -16.86 17.96
CA ASP A 230 13.23 -17.86 19.02
C ASP A 230 11.96 -17.88 19.90
N THR A 231 11.56 -16.71 20.38
CA THR A 231 10.43 -16.57 21.31
C THR A 231 9.05 -16.62 20.65
N ARG A 232 8.91 -16.17 19.38
CA ARG A 232 7.60 -16.14 18.68
C ARG A 232 7.36 -17.32 17.75
N VAL A 233 8.41 -17.90 17.20
CA VAL A 233 8.32 -18.96 16.19
C VAL A 233 8.74 -20.31 16.79
N TRP A 234 9.98 -20.43 17.27
CA TRP A 234 10.51 -21.71 17.73
C TRP A 234 9.82 -22.20 18.99
N LEU A 235 9.50 -21.31 19.93
CA LEU A 235 8.67 -21.65 21.09
C LEU A 235 7.29 -22.20 20.69
N ASP A 236 6.60 -21.64 19.69
CA ASP A 236 5.27 -22.15 19.25
C ASP A 236 5.40 -23.53 18.63
N ILE A 237 6.45 -23.73 17.85
CA ILE A 237 6.69 -24.97 17.14
C ILE A 237 7.06 -26.08 18.12
N ALA A 238 7.93 -25.78 19.10
CA ALA A 238 8.41 -26.73 20.10
C ALA A 238 7.36 -27.04 21.18
N LYS A 239 6.58 -26.04 21.61
CA LYS A 239 5.64 -26.11 22.75
C LYS A 239 4.29 -25.44 22.43
N PRO A 240 3.53 -25.94 21.44
CA PRO A 240 2.31 -25.29 20.95
C PRO A 240 1.18 -25.18 21.98
N ARG A 241 1.14 -26.08 22.98
CA ARG A 241 0.12 -26.02 24.05
C ARG A 241 0.33 -24.85 25.00
N ARG A 242 1.58 -24.49 25.33
CA ARG A 242 1.90 -23.39 26.26
C ARG A 242 1.60 -22.01 25.65
N LEU A 243 1.92 -21.83 24.37
CA LEU A 243 1.62 -20.57 23.68
C LEU A 243 0.13 -20.42 23.35
N ARG A 244 -0.61 -21.50 23.08
CA ARG A 244 -2.07 -21.41 22.90
C ARG A 244 -2.82 -20.91 24.15
N SER A 245 -2.37 -21.25 25.35
CA SER A 245 -2.92 -20.72 26.61
C SER A 245 -2.55 -19.25 26.83
N TYR A 246 -1.29 -18.89 26.56
CA TYR A 246 -0.80 -17.51 26.67
C TYR A 246 -1.45 -16.59 25.62
N HIS A 247 -1.47 -16.98 24.35
CA HIS A 247 -2.17 -16.25 23.29
C HIS A 247 -3.68 -16.17 23.54
N ARG A 248 -4.32 -17.18 24.16
CA ARG A 248 -5.73 -17.04 24.57
C ARG A 248 -5.92 -15.98 25.64
N GLN A 249 -5.06 -15.93 26.65
CA GLN A 249 -5.10 -14.91 27.70
C GLN A 249 -4.74 -13.51 27.16
N VAL A 250 -3.70 -13.39 26.34
CA VAL A 250 -3.28 -12.12 25.73
C VAL A 250 -4.30 -11.64 24.69
N HIS A 251 -4.84 -12.52 23.83
CA HIS A 251 -5.95 -12.13 22.97
C HIS A 251 -7.17 -11.74 23.79
N ALA A 252 -7.51 -12.46 24.87
CA ALA A 252 -8.62 -12.09 25.76
C ALA A 252 -8.41 -10.69 26.39
N ILE A 253 -7.16 -10.33 26.75
CA ILE A 253 -6.79 -9.02 27.31
C ILE A 253 -6.74 -7.93 26.22
N SER A 254 -6.21 -8.19 25.02
CA SER A 254 -6.24 -7.25 23.88
C SER A 254 -7.65 -7.08 23.28
N THR A 255 -8.56 -8.04 23.46
CA THR A 255 -9.97 -7.92 23.06
C THR A 255 -10.82 -7.12 24.03
N VAL A 256 -10.27 -6.62 25.14
CA VAL A 256 -11.05 -5.85 26.14
C VAL A 256 -11.51 -4.49 25.59
N THR A 257 -10.85 -3.95 24.56
CA THR A 257 -11.34 -2.77 23.83
C THR A 257 -11.54 -3.09 22.35
N PRO A 258 -12.77 -3.47 21.92
CA PRO A 258 -13.05 -3.62 20.50
C PRO A 258 -12.77 -2.31 19.77
N ARG A 259 -11.91 -2.36 18.74
CA ARG A 259 -11.66 -1.24 17.82
C ARG A 259 -13.00 -0.64 17.38
N PRO A 260 -13.17 0.69 17.43
CA PRO A 260 -14.42 1.31 16.98
C PRO A 260 -14.76 0.88 15.55
N ARG A 261 -16.04 0.58 15.32
CA ARG A 261 -16.52 0.19 13.99
C ARG A 261 -16.34 1.33 12.98
N ARG A 262 -16.32 2.58 13.43
CA ARG A 262 -16.18 3.79 12.62
C ARG A 262 -14.95 4.55 13.11
N LEU A 263 -13.99 4.75 12.22
CA LEU A 263 -12.82 5.59 12.49
C LEU A 263 -12.69 6.62 11.38
N ALA A 264 -12.32 7.85 11.76
CA ALA A 264 -12.01 8.92 10.83
C ALA A 264 -10.65 9.54 11.14
N LEU A 265 -9.91 9.89 10.09
CA LEU A 265 -8.74 10.74 10.14
C LEU A 265 -9.05 12.00 9.33
N LEU A 266 -8.96 13.16 9.96
CA LEU A 266 -9.18 14.47 9.34
C LEU A 266 -7.86 15.26 9.39
N VAL A 267 -7.40 15.71 8.24
CA VAL A 267 -6.15 16.46 8.09
C VAL A 267 -6.47 17.81 7.46
N GLY A 268 -5.96 18.89 8.05
CA GLY A 268 -6.18 20.26 7.58
C GLY A 268 -4.91 21.08 7.70
N ILE A 269 -4.45 21.69 6.61
CA ILE A 269 -3.20 22.46 6.61
C ILE A 269 -3.46 23.86 6.06
N ASN A 270 -3.37 24.86 6.92
CA ASN A 270 -3.45 26.28 6.58
C ASN A 270 -2.08 26.93 6.64
N ARG A 271 -1.34 26.67 7.73
CA ARG A 271 -0.07 27.34 8.03
C ARG A 271 1.10 26.62 7.35
N TYR A 272 1.17 26.62 6.03
CA TYR A 272 2.38 26.18 5.34
C TYR A 272 3.59 27.08 5.73
N PRO A 273 4.83 26.52 5.76
CA PRO A 273 6.03 27.28 6.15
C PRO A 273 6.23 28.54 5.32
N ASP A 274 6.04 28.42 4.00
CA ASP A 274 6.01 29.57 3.10
C ASP A 274 4.69 30.33 3.26
N THR A 275 4.79 31.61 3.62
CA THR A 275 3.63 32.49 3.80
C THR A 275 2.81 32.68 2.52
N ALA A 276 3.42 32.57 1.33
CA ALA A 276 2.73 32.68 0.05
C ALA A 276 1.80 31.47 -0.22
N HIS A 277 2.04 30.35 0.45
CA HIS A 277 1.29 29.11 0.31
C HIS A 277 0.28 28.90 1.46
N ARG A 278 0.01 29.93 2.26
CA ARG A 278 -0.96 29.78 3.37
C ARG A 278 -2.39 29.78 2.86
N LEU A 279 -3.19 28.91 3.45
CA LEU A 279 -4.64 28.79 3.23
C LEU A 279 -5.38 29.25 4.49
N GLU A 280 -6.68 29.56 4.37
CA GLU A 280 -7.47 30.03 5.51
C GLU A 280 -8.52 29.01 5.97
N GLY A 281 -9.03 28.17 5.08
CA GLY A 281 -10.23 27.35 5.32
C GLY A 281 -10.01 25.92 5.84
N CYS A 282 -8.82 25.34 5.69
CA CYS A 282 -8.60 23.90 5.95
C CYS A 282 -8.88 23.50 7.41
N GLY A 283 -8.53 24.37 8.36
CA GLY A 283 -8.84 24.13 9.78
C GLY A 283 -10.36 24.09 10.01
N ASN A 284 -11.09 25.05 9.45
CA ASN A 284 -12.54 25.12 9.57
C ASN A 284 -13.22 23.94 8.85
N ASP A 285 -12.69 23.52 7.71
CA ASP A 285 -13.14 22.33 6.97
C ASP A 285 -13.05 21.06 7.82
N VAL A 286 -11.93 20.87 8.52
CA VAL A 286 -11.74 19.74 9.44
C VAL A 286 -12.77 19.74 10.57
N PHE A 287 -13.01 20.90 11.21
CA PHE A 287 -14.01 20.98 12.28
C PHE A 287 -15.44 20.80 11.77
N LEU A 288 -15.76 21.37 10.60
CA LEU A 288 -17.05 21.18 9.94
C LEU A 288 -17.30 19.71 9.61
N MET A 289 -16.31 19.03 9.00
CA MET A 289 -16.42 17.61 8.69
C MET A 289 -16.50 16.76 9.95
N SER A 290 -15.73 17.09 11.01
CA SER A 290 -15.82 16.41 12.30
C SER A 290 -17.24 16.46 12.87
N ALA A 291 -17.85 17.66 12.89
CA ALA A 291 -19.23 17.83 13.34
C ALA A 291 -20.22 17.00 12.51
N VAL A 292 -20.11 17.04 11.17
CA VAL A 292 -20.96 16.25 10.28
C VAL A 292 -20.80 14.74 10.54
N LEU A 293 -19.59 14.25 10.77
CA LEU A 293 -19.35 12.84 11.05
C LEU A 293 -19.92 12.40 12.40
N GLN A 294 -19.80 13.24 13.42
CA GLN A 294 -20.42 13.00 14.73
C GLN A 294 -21.95 12.98 14.62
N GLU A 295 -22.56 13.91 13.87
CA GLU A 295 -23.99 13.89 13.54
C GLU A 295 -24.39 12.60 12.79
N CYS A 296 -23.47 12.00 12.02
CA CYS A 296 -23.65 10.71 11.35
C CYS A 296 -23.35 9.49 12.26
N GLY A 297 -23.01 9.71 13.52
CA GLY A 297 -22.71 8.67 14.51
C GLY A 297 -21.31 8.09 14.42
N PHE A 298 -20.30 8.89 14.08
CA PHE A 298 -18.92 8.62 14.48
C PHE A 298 -18.74 9.09 15.92
N GLU A 299 -18.26 8.22 16.80
CA GLU A 299 -17.92 8.62 18.17
C GLU A 299 -16.73 9.58 18.14
N PRO A 300 -16.67 10.59 19.03
CA PRO A 300 -15.55 11.53 19.11
C PRO A 300 -14.20 10.84 19.24
N GLU A 301 -14.11 9.77 20.02
CA GLU A 301 -12.89 8.96 20.23
C GLU A 301 -12.45 8.21 18.96
N GLY A 302 -13.39 8.03 18.02
CA GLY A 302 -13.15 7.44 16.72
C GLY A 302 -12.60 8.43 15.69
N ILE A 303 -12.52 9.73 16.00
CA ILE A 303 -12.05 10.77 15.09
C ILE A 303 -10.67 11.28 15.54
N ARG A 304 -9.68 11.20 14.66
CA ARG A 304 -8.37 11.85 14.87
C ARG A 304 -8.21 13.03 13.94
N VAL A 305 -7.68 14.12 14.49
CA VAL A 305 -7.41 15.37 13.77
C VAL A 305 -5.90 15.65 13.76
N VAL A 306 -5.37 16.04 12.60
CA VAL A 306 -4.00 16.53 12.45
C VAL A 306 -4.04 17.86 11.71
N LEU A 307 -3.45 18.91 12.30
CA LEU A 307 -3.50 20.26 11.76
C LEU A 307 -2.10 20.85 11.58
N ASP A 308 -1.94 21.64 10.52
CA ASP A 308 -0.81 22.56 10.31
C ASP A 308 0.56 21.91 10.51
N ASP A 309 1.42 22.47 11.36
CA ASP A 309 2.79 22.02 11.67
C ASP A 309 2.88 20.57 12.14
N ARG A 310 1.78 20.01 12.67
CA ARG A 310 1.73 18.59 13.06
C ARG A 310 1.44 17.66 11.88
N ALA A 311 0.96 18.18 10.76
CA ALA A 311 0.62 17.43 9.55
C ALA A 311 1.86 17.19 8.67
N THR A 312 2.95 16.71 9.30
CA THR A 312 4.14 16.24 8.59
C THR A 312 3.85 14.92 7.88
N THR A 313 4.66 14.60 6.87
CA THR A 313 4.56 13.36 6.09
C THR A 313 4.55 12.13 7.00
N ALA A 314 5.50 12.06 7.93
CA ALA A 314 5.60 10.97 8.88
C ALA A 314 4.35 10.84 9.77
N ASN A 315 3.83 11.95 10.29
CA ASN A 315 2.66 11.95 11.15
C ASN A 315 1.38 11.56 10.41
N ILE A 316 1.17 12.07 9.19
CA ILE A 316 0.00 11.68 8.40
C ILE A 316 0.05 10.19 8.06
N LEU A 317 1.22 9.67 7.65
CA LEU A 317 1.38 8.24 7.35
C LEU A 317 1.16 7.36 8.58
N ASP A 318 1.65 7.75 9.75
CA ASP A 318 1.36 7.05 11.00
C ASP A 318 -0.15 7.01 11.30
N ARG A 319 -0.84 8.16 11.17
CA ARG A 319 -2.29 8.20 11.40
C ARG A 319 -3.08 7.44 10.34
N LEU A 320 -2.63 7.42 9.09
CA LEU A 320 -3.24 6.59 8.06
C LEU A 320 -3.08 5.11 8.40
N ARG A 321 -1.91 4.67 8.88
CA ARG A 321 -1.69 3.29 9.38
C ARG A 321 -2.65 2.97 10.51
N TRP A 322 -2.76 3.84 11.51
CA TRP A 322 -3.75 3.69 12.57
C TRP A 322 -5.18 3.54 12.04
N LEU A 323 -5.56 4.29 11.01
CA LEU A 323 -6.91 4.25 10.42
C LEU A 323 -7.18 2.87 9.78
N ILE A 324 -6.22 2.32 9.05
CA ILE A 324 -6.39 1.09 8.25
C ILE A 324 -6.02 -0.20 8.98
N ASP A 325 -5.35 -0.12 10.13
CA ASP A 325 -4.95 -1.30 10.88
C ASP A 325 -6.15 -1.90 11.65
N GLU A 326 -6.18 -3.24 11.72
CA GLU A 326 -7.15 -4.03 12.50
C GLU A 326 -8.62 -3.68 12.23
N VAL A 327 -9.00 -3.51 10.95
CA VAL A 327 -10.38 -3.20 10.60
C VAL A 327 -11.31 -4.38 10.89
N PRO A 328 -12.31 -4.22 11.78
CA PRO A 328 -13.29 -5.27 12.02
C PRO A 328 -14.16 -5.47 10.78
N GLU A 329 -14.78 -6.63 10.65
CA GLU A 329 -15.70 -6.90 9.54
C GLU A 329 -16.82 -5.85 9.46
N GLY A 330 -17.05 -5.31 8.26
CA GLY A 330 -18.01 -4.23 8.04
C GLY A 330 -17.60 -2.87 8.62
N GLY A 331 -16.36 -2.73 9.13
CA GLY A 331 -15.83 -1.47 9.65
C GLY A 331 -15.83 -0.37 8.60
N VAL A 332 -16.12 0.86 9.03
CA VAL A 332 -16.10 2.08 8.23
C VAL A 332 -14.83 2.85 8.57
N ARG A 333 -14.10 3.27 7.55
CA ARG A 333 -12.93 4.14 7.63
C ARG A 333 -13.19 5.36 6.78
N LEU A 334 -12.84 6.52 7.30
CA LEU A 334 -12.93 7.77 6.56
C LEU A 334 -11.61 8.53 6.67
N PHE A 335 -11.10 8.96 5.53
CA PHE A 335 -9.97 9.88 5.45
C PHE A 335 -10.47 11.17 4.81
N PHE A 336 -10.23 12.29 5.47
CA PHE A 336 -10.53 13.63 4.96
C PHE A 336 -9.24 14.43 4.95
N TYR A 337 -8.95 15.08 3.84
CA TYR A 337 -7.79 15.96 3.68
C TYR A 337 -8.23 17.27 3.06
N ALA A 338 -7.88 18.39 3.70
CA ALA A 338 -8.01 19.75 3.18
C ALA A 338 -6.63 20.43 3.24
N GLY A 339 -6.15 20.91 2.10
CA GLY A 339 -4.80 21.44 1.96
C GLY A 339 -4.41 21.58 0.50
N HIS A 340 -3.11 21.72 0.23
CA HIS A 340 -2.60 21.73 -1.13
C HIS A 340 -2.45 20.33 -1.72
N GLY A 341 -2.75 20.21 -3.01
CA GLY A 341 -2.26 19.11 -3.86
C GLY A 341 -1.22 19.63 -4.84
N ALA A 342 -0.32 18.74 -5.27
CA ALA A 342 0.74 19.06 -6.23
C ALA A 342 1.01 17.88 -7.18
N GLN A 343 1.71 18.19 -8.27
CA GLN A 343 2.27 17.21 -9.18
C GLN A 343 3.79 17.35 -9.15
N ILE A 344 4.49 16.25 -8.90
CA ILE A 344 5.96 16.20 -8.91
C ILE A 344 6.40 15.65 -10.26
N PRO A 345 7.05 16.44 -11.12
CA PRO A 345 7.60 15.93 -12.37
C PRO A 345 8.75 14.94 -12.13
N ALA A 346 8.66 13.77 -12.77
CA ALA A 346 9.68 12.72 -12.68
C ALA A 346 10.79 12.91 -13.73
N TYR A 347 12.03 12.57 -13.37
CA TYR A 347 13.15 12.54 -14.33
C TYR A 347 13.10 11.31 -15.26
N ALA A 348 12.44 10.23 -14.86
CA ALA A 348 12.50 8.95 -15.55
C ALA A 348 11.36 8.78 -16.56
N PRO A 349 11.64 8.32 -17.79
CA PRO A 349 10.62 8.11 -18.82
C PRO A 349 9.69 6.90 -18.57
N TYR A 350 9.78 6.23 -17.42
CA TYR A 350 9.20 4.89 -17.21
C TYR A 350 8.26 4.76 -16.00
N THR A 351 8.01 5.82 -15.23
CA THR A 351 7.16 5.73 -14.03
C THR A 351 5.68 5.95 -14.34
N GLU A 352 5.34 6.97 -15.14
CA GLU A 352 3.96 7.27 -15.56
C GLU A 352 3.90 7.65 -17.05
N ALA A 353 2.73 7.52 -17.68
CA ALA A 353 2.53 7.81 -19.10
C ALA A 353 2.63 9.32 -19.44
N ASP A 354 2.59 10.16 -18.41
CA ASP A 354 2.65 11.62 -18.45
C ASP A 354 3.85 12.19 -17.65
N HIS A 355 4.65 11.36 -16.99
CA HIS A 355 5.82 11.77 -16.18
C HIS A 355 5.50 12.67 -14.96
N LEU A 356 4.28 12.63 -14.43
CA LEU A 356 3.89 13.38 -13.22
C LEU A 356 3.46 12.42 -12.11
N ASP A 357 3.86 12.68 -10.87
CA ASP A 357 3.34 11.98 -9.70
C ASP A 357 2.41 12.91 -8.92
N GLU A 358 1.11 12.58 -8.83
CA GLU A 358 0.15 13.34 -8.00
C GLU A 358 0.41 13.07 -6.50
N CYS A 359 0.37 14.13 -5.68
CA CYS A 359 0.55 14.00 -4.25
C CYS A 359 -0.28 14.99 -3.42
N LEU A 360 -0.58 14.59 -2.19
CA LEU A 360 -1.00 15.52 -1.13
C LEU A 360 0.26 16.17 -0.56
N VAL A 361 0.17 17.46 -0.23
CA VAL A 361 1.27 18.29 0.26
C VAL A 361 1.22 18.38 1.79
N PRO A 362 2.10 17.66 2.53
CA PRO A 362 2.21 17.79 3.98
C PRO A 362 2.91 19.10 4.36
N TYR A 363 2.97 19.40 5.66
CA TYR A 363 3.62 20.63 6.16
C TYR A 363 5.13 20.69 5.84
N ASP A 364 5.80 19.53 5.82
CA ASP A 364 7.24 19.36 5.58
C ASP A 364 7.59 19.12 4.10
N PHE A 365 6.66 19.38 3.17
CA PHE A 365 6.88 19.15 1.73
C PHE A 365 8.02 20.02 1.16
N ASP A 366 8.90 19.38 0.41
CA ASP A 366 10.11 19.98 -0.17
C ASP A 366 10.31 19.60 -1.66
N TRP A 367 9.22 19.30 -2.38
CA TRP A 367 9.26 18.82 -3.77
C TRP A 367 9.95 17.46 -3.99
N THR A 368 10.19 16.70 -2.92
CA THR A 368 10.65 15.31 -2.99
C THR A 368 9.52 14.31 -2.72
N LYS A 369 9.66 13.08 -3.24
CA LYS A 369 8.73 11.99 -2.91
C LYS A 369 8.79 11.57 -1.44
N ALA A 370 9.89 11.83 -0.74
CA ALA A 370 10.08 11.45 0.64
C ALA A 370 9.11 12.21 1.56
N HIS A 371 8.98 13.51 1.34
CA HIS A 371 8.07 14.41 2.06
C HIS A 371 6.73 14.64 1.35
N ALA A 372 6.32 13.69 0.50
CA ALA A 372 5.03 13.69 -0.16
C ALA A 372 4.19 12.47 0.23
N ILE A 373 2.87 12.62 0.15
CA ILE A 373 1.95 11.47 0.13
C ILE A 373 1.51 11.29 -1.31
N SER A 374 2.29 10.53 -2.07
CA SER A 374 1.93 10.19 -3.44
C SER A 374 0.72 9.27 -3.50
N ASP A 375 0.03 9.29 -4.63
CA ASP A 375 -1.08 8.39 -4.95
C ASP A 375 -0.69 6.91 -4.79
N ASP A 376 0.51 6.51 -5.19
CA ASP A 376 1.06 5.16 -5.04
C ASP A 376 1.21 4.77 -3.58
N ARG A 377 1.76 5.68 -2.76
CA ARG A 377 1.93 5.46 -1.31
C ARG A 377 0.57 5.35 -0.62
N PHE A 378 -0.39 6.15 -1.05
CA PHE A 378 -1.76 6.08 -0.56
C PHE A 378 -2.46 4.78 -0.99
N ALA A 379 -2.28 4.36 -2.24
CA ALA A 379 -2.81 3.10 -2.78
C ALA A 379 -2.25 1.88 -2.06
N ASP A 380 -0.98 1.91 -1.70
CA ASP A 380 -0.32 0.85 -0.96
C ASP A 380 -0.87 0.64 0.46
N LEU A 381 -1.33 1.72 1.09
CA LEU A 381 -1.96 1.70 2.41
C LEU A 381 -3.30 0.96 2.35
N TYR A 382 -4.20 1.34 1.44
CA TYR A 382 -5.52 0.72 1.40
C TYR A 382 -5.61 -0.59 0.63
N GLY A 383 -4.65 -0.90 -0.25
CA GLY A 383 -4.74 -2.04 -1.17
C GLY A 383 -4.92 -3.41 -0.50
N GLN A 384 -4.51 -3.56 0.77
CA GLN A 384 -4.67 -4.80 1.56
C GLN A 384 -5.94 -4.86 2.42
N LEU A 385 -6.73 -3.79 2.48
CA LEU A 385 -7.94 -3.75 3.31
C LEU A 385 -8.88 -4.93 3.00
N PRO A 386 -9.60 -5.46 4.01
CA PRO A 386 -10.61 -6.48 3.77
C PRO A 386 -11.71 -5.96 2.84
N TYR A 387 -12.19 -6.77 1.87
CA TYR A 387 -13.28 -6.33 0.98
C TYR A 387 -14.58 -5.96 1.70
N GLY A 388 -14.79 -6.48 2.91
CA GLY A 388 -15.92 -6.10 3.76
C GLY A 388 -15.77 -4.73 4.44
N CYS A 389 -14.56 -4.16 4.46
CA CYS A 389 -14.31 -2.79 4.93
C CYS A 389 -14.99 -1.77 4.00
N ARG A 390 -15.42 -0.65 4.56
CA ARG A 390 -15.95 0.50 3.85
C ARG A 390 -15.02 1.68 4.08
N PHE A 391 -14.05 1.87 3.20
CA PHE A 391 -13.11 2.99 3.27
C PHE A 391 -13.50 4.07 2.28
N VAL A 392 -13.64 5.29 2.77
CA VAL A 392 -13.93 6.48 1.96
C VAL A 392 -12.88 7.55 2.19
N ALA A 393 -12.33 8.08 1.10
CA ALA A 393 -11.40 9.20 1.13
C ALA A 393 -12.07 10.43 0.51
N ILE A 394 -11.88 11.59 1.12
CA ILE A 394 -12.43 12.87 0.69
C ILE A 394 -11.27 13.86 0.62
N PHE A 395 -11.06 14.44 -0.55
CA PHE A 395 -9.96 15.35 -0.83
C PHE A 395 -10.51 16.73 -1.23
N ASP A 396 -10.28 17.74 -0.40
CA ASP A 396 -10.51 19.15 -0.72
C ASP A 396 -9.19 19.84 -1.07
N CYS A 397 -8.66 19.51 -2.25
CA CYS A 397 -7.41 20.02 -2.80
C CYS A 397 -7.45 19.99 -4.35
N CYS A 398 -6.57 20.75 -5.00
CA CYS A 398 -6.39 20.70 -6.46
C CYS A 398 -5.54 19.49 -6.90
N HIS A 399 -5.73 19.03 -8.13
CA HIS A 399 -4.86 18.03 -8.76
C HIS A 399 -3.63 18.64 -9.45
N SER A 400 -3.80 19.78 -10.13
CA SER A 400 -2.87 20.26 -11.17
C SER A 400 -2.03 21.49 -10.78
N GLY A 401 -1.99 21.85 -9.51
CA GLY A 401 -1.13 22.95 -9.04
C GLY A 401 -1.35 24.31 -9.72
N GLY A 402 -2.52 24.60 -10.32
CA GLY A 402 -2.64 25.76 -11.22
C GLY A 402 -2.85 27.13 -10.54
N LEU A 403 -2.29 28.18 -11.16
CA LEU A 403 -2.63 29.59 -10.93
C LEU A 403 -4.12 29.89 -11.16
N ALA A 404 -4.74 30.63 -10.23
CA ALA A 404 -6.07 31.20 -10.45
C ALA A 404 -6.01 32.30 -11.51
N ARG A 405 -6.91 32.24 -12.49
CA ARG A 405 -7.15 33.32 -13.46
C ARG A 405 -8.02 34.45 -12.89
N GLU A 406 -8.45 34.34 -11.63
CA GLU A 406 -9.40 35.25 -10.96
C GLU A 406 -9.01 35.51 -9.49
N ARG A 407 -9.70 36.45 -8.82
CA ARG A 407 -9.51 36.92 -7.42
C ARG A 407 -9.71 35.85 -6.31
N ARG A 408 -9.60 34.56 -6.61
CA ARG A 408 -9.86 33.45 -5.67
C ARG A 408 -8.60 32.61 -5.48
N LEU A 409 -8.30 32.21 -4.24
CA LEU A 409 -7.11 31.42 -3.93
C LEU A 409 -7.36 29.92 -4.20
N PRO A 410 -6.58 29.28 -5.10
CA PRO A 410 -6.71 27.85 -5.38
C PRO A 410 -5.93 27.00 -4.35
N ARG A 411 -6.41 25.78 -4.09
CA ARG A 411 -5.76 24.82 -3.18
C ARG A 411 -4.73 23.93 -3.91
N GLY A 412 -3.83 24.52 -4.69
CA GLY A 412 -2.76 23.82 -5.43
C GLY A 412 -1.40 24.54 -5.32
N LEU A 413 -0.30 23.79 -5.45
CA LEU A 413 1.06 24.36 -5.52
C LEU A 413 1.68 24.18 -6.91
N GLU A 414 2.34 25.23 -7.40
CA GLU A 414 3.17 25.17 -8.59
C GLU A 414 4.60 24.77 -8.26
N PRO A 415 5.25 23.91 -9.07
CA PRO A 415 6.66 23.60 -8.88
C PRO A 415 7.53 24.84 -9.11
N PRO A 416 8.62 25.02 -8.33
CA PRO A 416 9.63 26.03 -8.60
C PRO A 416 10.31 25.75 -9.95
N ASP A 417 10.92 26.76 -10.56
CA ASP A 417 11.34 26.71 -11.96
C ASP A 417 12.36 25.60 -12.27
N ASP A 418 13.24 25.26 -11.32
CA ASP A 418 14.22 24.17 -11.43
C ASP A 418 13.56 22.78 -11.47
N ILE A 419 12.45 22.60 -10.74
CA ILE A 419 11.62 21.39 -10.77
C ILE A 419 10.73 21.39 -12.01
N ARG A 420 10.14 22.53 -12.35
CA ARG A 420 9.25 22.72 -13.51
C ARG A 420 9.95 22.38 -14.82
N HIS A 421 11.24 22.67 -14.94
CA HIS A 421 12.06 22.32 -16.10
C HIS A 421 11.98 20.83 -16.48
N ARG A 422 11.75 19.93 -15.52
CA ARG A 422 11.57 18.48 -15.75
C ARG A 422 10.32 18.15 -16.57
N ALA A 423 9.32 19.03 -16.58
CA ALA A 423 8.10 18.91 -17.38
C ALA A 423 8.21 19.60 -18.75
N LEU A 424 9.33 20.27 -19.02
CA LEU A 424 9.58 21.03 -20.26
C LEU A 424 10.54 20.28 -21.19
N GLU A 425 10.40 20.57 -22.49
CA GLU A 425 11.34 20.19 -23.55
C GLU A 425 11.68 21.40 -24.40
N TRP A 426 12.92 21.44 -24.91
CA TRP A 426 13.35 22.47 -25.82
C TRP A 426 12.81 22.18 -27.23
N ASN A 427 11.95 23.05 -27.74
CA ASN A 427 11.53 23.03 -29.13
C ASN A 427 12.55 23.79 -29.98
N ALA A 428 13.43 23.07 -30.68
CA ALA A 428 14.48 23.66 -31.49
C ALA A 428 13.95 24.45 -32.70
N GLU A 429 12.83 24.02 -33.29
CA GLU A 429 12.20 24.68 -34.43
C GLU A 429 11.62 26.05 -34.04
N ARG A 430 10.93 26.10 -32.89
CA ARG A 430 10.33 27.33 -32.35
C ARG A 430 11.27 28.15 -31.46
N ARG A 431 12.44 27.61 -31.14
CA ARG A 431 13.45 28.19 -30.23
C ARG A 431 12.87 28.62 -28.88
N LEU A 432 12.04 27.76 -28.28
CA LEU A 432 11.39 28.01 -27.00
C LEU A 432 11.23 26.72 -26.19
N TRP A 433 11.08 26.88 -24.88
CA TRP A 433 10.66 25.79 -23.99
C TRP A 433 9.16 25.54 -24.13
N GLN A 434 8.76 24.29 -24.29
CA GLN A 434 7.36 23.87 -24.31
C GLN A 434 7.12 22.74 -23.32
N VAL A 435 5.87 22.53 -22.90
CA VAL A 435 5.50 21.37 -22.08
C VAL A 435 5.69 20.08 -22.88
N ARG A 436 6.31 19.06 -22.30
CA ARG A 436 6.53 17.76 -22.93
C ARG A 436 5.21 17.13 -23.37
N ALA A 437 5.22 16.52 -24.55
CA ALA A 437 4.07 15.75 -25.04
C ALA A 437 3.80 14.56 -24.10
N GLY A 438 2.64 14.53 -23.44
CA GLY A 438 2.27 13.48 -22.49
C GLY A 438 1.91 13.99 -21.10
N VAL A 439 2.56 15.07 -20.63
CA VAL A 439 2.41 15.68 -19.29
C VAL A 439 0.99 16.18 -18.97
N ASN A 440 0.14 16.30 -19.99
CA ASN A 440 -1.27 16.70 -19.87
C ASN A 440 -2.26 15.67 -20.42
N ARG A 441 -1.80 14.43 -20.67
CA ARG A 441 -2.73 13.35 -21.01
C ARG A 441 -3.54 13.05 -19.77
N PRO A 442 -4.89 12.99 -19.86
CA PRO A 442 -5.68 12.56 -18.72
C PRO A 442 -5.11 11.22 -18.27
N VAL A 443 -4.54 11.17 -17.07
CA VAL A 443 -4.10 9.90 -16.52
C VAL A 443 -5.40 9.13 -16.43
N ILE A 444 -5.50 8.03 -17.18
CA ILE A 444 -6.61 7.10 -17.05
C ILE A 444 -6.42 6.46 -15.68
N LYS A 445 -6.79 7.18 -14.62
CA LYS A 445 -6.53 6.95 -13.19
C LYS A 445 -6.22 5.50 -12.92
N MET A 446 -4.95 5.13 -13.08
CA MET A 446 -4.38 3.80 -12.89
C MET A 446 -5.34 2.61 -13.05
N ARG A 447 -6.30 2.59 -14.01
CA ARG A 447 -7.51 1.73 -13.97
C ARG A 447 -7.79 1.13 -12.58
N LEU A 448 -8.02 2.01 -11.59
CA LEU A 448 -8.09 1.67 -10.18
C LEU A 448 -8.98 0.43 -9.95
N GLY A 449 -8.48 -0.54 -9.17
CA GLY A 449 -9.11 -1.87 -9.01
C GLY A 449 -8.53 -2.98 -9.91
N ARG A 450 -7.63 -2.64 -10.84
CA ARG A 450 -6.77 -3.62 -11.51
C ARG A 450 -5.42 -3.66 -10.79
N GLY A 451 -4.96 -4.85 -10.38
CA GLY A 451 -3.61 -5.00 -9.82
C GLY A 451 -2.57 -4.46 -10.81
N THR A 452 -1.45 -3.88 -10.34
CA THR A 452 -0.49 -3.13 -11.19
C THR A 452 -0.05 -3.92 -12.44
N GLY A 453 0.17 -5.24 -12.31
CA GLY A 453 0.51 -6.14 -13.41
C GLY A 453 -0.58 -6.30 -14.49
N LEU A 454 -1.83 -6.01 -14.15
CA LEU A 454 -3.01 -6.14 -15.01
C LEU A 454 -3.61 -4.79 -15.45
N ARG A 455 -3.08 -3.64 -14.98
CA ARG A 455 -3.59 -2.30 -15.28
C ARG A 455 -3.59 -1.99 -16.78
N GLY A 456 -2.53 -2.41 -17.49
CA GLY A 456 -2.38 -2.21 -18.93
C GLY A 456 -3.20 -3.17 -19.81
N LEU A 457 -3.85 -4.19 -19.24
CA LEU A 457 -4.60 -5.17 -20.03
C LEU A 457 -5.93 -4.59 -20.53
N ALA A 458 -6.33 -4.95 -21.75
CA ALA A 458 -7.67 -4.71 -22.25
C ALA A 458 -8.74 -5.29 -21.31
N PRO A 459 -9.93 -4.67 -21.18
CA PRO A 459 -10.98 -5.10 -20.24
C PRO A 459 -11.32 -6.60 -20.30
N GLU A 460 -11.38 -7.18 -21.49
CA GLU A 460 -11.73 -8.59 -21.73
C GLU A 460 -10.63 -9.52 -21.22
N VAL A 461 -9.37 -9.16 -21.49
CA VAL A 461 -8.18 -9.89 -21.02
C VAL A 461 -8.07 -9.80 -19.49
N TYR A 462 -8.31 -8.60 -18.94
CA TYR A 462 -8.35 -8.40 -17.49
C TYR A 462 -9.40 -9.30 -16.83
N GLU A 463 -10.62 -9.34 -17.34
CA GLU A 463 -11.70 -10.14 -16.75
C GLU A 463 -11.41 -11.64 -16.84
N ARG A 464 -10.81 -12.10 -17.94
CA ARG A 464 -10.34 -13.48 -18.10
C ARG A 464 -9.26 -13.83 -17.08
N GLU A 465 -8.23 -12.99 -16.92
CA GLU A 465 -7.16 -13.20 -15.95
C GLU A 465 -7.70 -13.16 -14.51
N ARG A 466 -8.60 -12.22 -14.21
CA ARG A 466 -9.28 -12.11 -12.92
C ARG A 466 -10.00 -13.40 -12.52
N ARG A 467 -10.77 -13.97 -13.46
CA ARG A 467 -11.47 -15.25 -13.26
C ARG A 467 -10.50 -16.42 -13.14
N ARG A 468 -9.50 -16.52 -14.03
CA ARG A 468 -8.48 -17.59 -14.02
C ARG A 468 -7.74 -17.65 -12.68
N LEU A 469 -7.40 -16.50 -12.15
CA LEU A 469 -6.64 -16.34 -10.92
C LEU A 469 -7.55 -16.29 -9.66
N ARG A 470 -8.87 -16.33 -9.82
CA ARG A 470 -9.89 -16.28 -8.76
C ARG A 470 -9.77 -15.08 -7.80
N HIS A 471 -9.28 -13.94 -8.28
CA HIS A 471 -9.10 -12.75 -7.44
C HIS A 471 -10.19 -11.70 -7.67
N ARG A 472 -10.35 -10.77 -6.71
CA ARG A 472 -11.22 -9.60 -6.85
C ARG A 472 -10.46 -8.31 -7.17
N GLY A 473 -9.11 -8.33 -7.18
CA GLY A 473 -8.26 -7.15 -7.39
C GLY A 473 -7.84 -6.50 -6.07
N PRO A 474 -6.97 -5.48 -6.05
CA PRO A 474 -6.71 -4.71 -4.83
C PRO A 474 -8.01 -4.12 -4.27
N TYR A 475 -8.07 -3.85 -2.96
CA TYR A 475 -9.20 -3.12 -2.39
C TYR A 475 -9.29 -1.73 -3.04
N LEU A 476 -10.51 -1.30 -3.40
CA LEU A 476 -10.76 0.01 -4.00
C LEU A 476 -11.73 0.81 -3.11
N PRO A 477 -11.27 1.90 -2.47
CA PRO A 477 -12.13 2.78 -1.68
C PRO A 477 -13.12 3.57 -2.57
N VAL A 478 -14.06 4.24 -1.91
CA VAL A 478 -14.78 5.36 -2.53
C VAL A 478 -13.94 6.61 -2.34
N ILE A 479 -13.63 7.33 -3.40
CA ILE A 479 -12.86 8.57 -3.35
C ILE A 479 -13.73 9.70 -3.89
N LEU A 480 -13.85 10.77 -3.11
CA LEU A 480 -14.50 12.02 -3.48
C LEU A 480 -13.41 13.10 -3.57
N GLU A 481 -13.26 13.73 -4.72
CA GLU A 481 -12.33 14.84 -4.91
C GLU A 481 -13.11 16.11 -5.17
N ALA A 482 -12.53 17.24 -4.78
CA ALA A 482 -13.16 18.55 -4.85
C ALA A 482 -13.51 18.95 -6.28
N CYS A 483 -12.65 18.63 -7.24
CA CYS A 483 -12.69 19.13 -8.61
C CYS A 483 -12.24 18.05 -9.61
N GLN A 484 -12.46 18.26 -10.90
CA GLN A 484 -11.83 17.45 -11.94
C GLN A 484 -10.34 17.78 -12.07
N GLU A 485 -9.59 16.92 -12.77
CA GLU A 485 -8.13 17.02 -12.99
C GLU A 485 -7.68 18.38 -13.57
N ARG A 486 -8.52 19.01 -14.39
CA ARG A 486 -8.28 20.31 -15.05
C ARG A 486 -8.98 21.49 -14.39
N GLU A 487 -9.64 21.27 -13.28
CA GLU A 487 -10.33 22.28 -12.51
C GLU A 487 -9.54 22.59 -11.23
N LEU A 488 -9.86 23.72 -10.59
CA LEU A 488 -9.26 24.10 -9.32
C LEU A 488 -10.26 23.90 -8.18
N ALA A 489 -9.74 23.55 -7.02
CA ALA A 489 -10.46 23.58 -5.75
C ALA A 489 -10.27 24.95 -5.09
N TYR A 490 -11.38 25.60 -4.70
CA TYR A 490 -11.38 26.98 -4.21
C TYR A 490 -11.69 27.12 -2.73
N GLU A 491 -11.26 28.25 -2.14
CA GLU A 491 -11.78 28.71 -0.84
C GLU A 491 -13.14 29.44 -0.99
N HIS A 492 -13.96 29.32 0.05
CA HIS A 492 -15.27 29.93 0.21
C HIS A 492 -15.34 30.70 1.52
N ARG A 493 -15.69 32.00 1.44
CA ARG A 493 -15.94 32.82 2.62
C ARG A 493 -17.43 32.83 2.96
N ASP A 494 -17.74 32.46 4.19
CA ASP A 494 -19.05 32.58 4.81
C ASP A 494 -18.93 33.53 6.01
N GLY A 495 -19.35 34.78 5.83
CA GLY A 495 -19.07 35.86 6.78
C GLY A 495 -17.56 36.06 6.99
N THR A 496 -17.11 35.95 8.25
CA THR A 496 -15.69 36.06 8.63
C THR A 496 -14.94 34.74 8.54
N SER A 497 -15.62 33.62 8.30
CA SER A 497 -15.02 32.29 8.25
C SER A 497 -14.69 31.90 6.80
N SER A 498 -13.57 31.22 6.61
CA SER A 498 -13.18 30.61 5.34
C SER A 498 -13.34 29.09 5.41
N PHE A 499 -13.74 28.44 4.32
CA PHE A 499 -13.89 27.00 4.13
C PHE A 499 -13.40 26.62 2.73
N GLY A 500 -13.20 25.35 2.42
CA GLY A 500 -13.20 24.86 1.06
C GLY A 500 -14.61 24.91 0.48
N ALA A 501 -14.75 25.43 -0.73
CA ALA A 501 -16.05 25.52 -1.40
C ALA A 501 -16.72 24.14 -1.50
N PHE A 502 -15.91 23.12 -1.79
CA PHE A 502 -16.36 21.72 -1.84
C PHE A 502 -16.80 21.21 -0.48
N THR A 503 -15.97 21.35 0.56
CA THR A 503 -16.31 20.90 1.91
C THR A 503 -17.58 21.59 2.44
N PHE A 504 -17.71 22.90 2.23
CA PHE A 504 -18.89 23.66 2.61
C PHE A 504 -20.16 23.12 1.92
N ALA A 505 -20.13 22.92 0.59
CA ALA A 505 -21.24 22.37 -0.16
C ALA A 505 -21.56 20.92 0.25
N LEU A 506 -20.53 20.07 0.42
CA LEU A 506 -20.66 18.67 0.78
C LEU A 506 -21.29 18.51 2.17
N ALA A 507 -20.85 19.30 3.15
CA ALA A 507 -21.38 19.27 4.51
C ALA A 507 -22.90 19.54 4.53
N ARG A 508 -23.38 20.50 3.73
CA ARG A 508 -24.82 20.79 3.59
C ARG A 508 -25.59 19.62 3.00
N VAL A 509 -25.05 18.98 1.97
CA VAL A 509 -25.65 17.80 1.33
C VAL A 509 -25.71 16.61 2.31
N LEU A 510 -24.63 16.35 3.05
CA LEU A 510 -24.57 15.27 4.03
C LEU A 510 -25.56 15.48 5.17
N ARG A 511 -25.66 16.70 5.71
CA ARG A 511 -26.65 17.07 6.74
C ARG A 511 -28.09 16.92 6.26
N ALA A 512 -28.39 17.40 5.06
CA ALA A 512 -29.70 17.24 4.47
C ALA A 512 -30.05 15.75 4.26
N ALA A 513 -29.07 14.94 3.84
CA ALA A 513 -29.23 13.51 3.68
C ALA A 513 -29.42 12.75 5.00
N GLY A 514 -28.73 13.16 6.07
CA GLY A 514 -28.87 12.58 7.42
C GLY A 514 -30.21 12.87 8.09
N ARG A 515 -30.94 13.90 7.64
CA ARG A 515 -32.32 14.20 8.08
C ARG A 515 -33.39 13.56 7.19
N GLY A 516 -33.02 13.10 6.00
CA GLY A 516 -33.93 12.61 4.97
C GLY A 516 -33.78 11.11 4.70
N ARG A 517 -34.29 10.69 3.53
CA ARG A 517 -34.08 9.31 3.04
C ARG A 517 -32.60 9.10 2.70
N PRO A 518 -32.00 7.96 3.07
CA PRO A 518 -30.63 7.64 2.70
C PRO A 518 -30.40 7.72 1.19
N ILE A 519 -29.35 8.43 0.78
CA ILE A 519 -28.96 8.62 -0.63
C ILE A 519 -27.66 7.91 -0.97
N SER A 520 -27.39 7.74 -2.27
CA SER A 520 -26.16 7.11 -2.77
C SER A 520 -24.98 8.07 -2.87
N PHE A 521 -23.76 7.54 -2.99
CA PHE A 521 -22.57 8.36 -3.26
C PHE A 521 -22.70 9.18 -4.54
N GLN A 522 -23.24 8.60 -5.61
CA GLN A 522 -23.53 9.33 -6.85
C GLN A 522 -24.51 10.49 -6.63
N ALA A 523 -25.54 10.28 -5.81
CA ALA A 523 -26.49 11.33 -5.49
C ALA A 523 -25.86 12.45 -4.66
N ILE A 524 -24.95 12.12 -3.74
CA ILE A 524 -24.17 13.11 -2.98
C ILE A 524 -23.31 13.94 -3.92
N ALA A 525 -22.45 13.31 -4.73
CA ALA A 525 -21.56 14.01 -5.65
C ALA A 525 -22.32 14.98 -6.58
N ARG A 526 -23.43 14.51 -7.19
CA ARG A 526 -24.28 15.33 -8.05
C ARG A 526 -24.92 16.51 -7.32
N ARG A 527 -25.40 16.30 -6.08
CA ARG A 527 -26.01 17.38 -5.28
C ARG A 527 -24.95 18.38 -4.82
N THR A 528 -23.76 17.92 -4.47
CA THR A 528 -22.63 18.79 -4.12
C THR A 528 -22.24 19.66 -5.31
N ALA A 529 -22.15 19.08 -6.52
CA ALA A 529 -21.90 19.83 -7.75
C ALA A 529 -22.96 20.92 -7.99
N ALA A 530 -24.24 20.59 -7.80
CA ALA A 530 -25.33 21.58 -7.93
C ALA A 530 -25.23 22.72 -6.91
N HIS A 531 -24.81 22.42 -5.66
CA HIS A 531 -24.56 23.45 -4.66
C HIS A 531 -23.36 24.34 -4.99
N LEU A 532 -22.26 23.76 -5.49
CA LEU A 532 -21.09 24.51 -5.95
C LEU A 532 -21.45 25.48 -7.09
N ALA A 533 -22.20 25.00 -8.08
CA ALA A 533 -22.70 25.83 -9.17
C ALA A 533 -23.60 26.97 -8.65
N ALA A 534 -24.49 26.69 -7.70
CA ALA A 534 -25.35 27.71 -7.08
C ALA A 534 -24.55 28.76 -6.26
N LEU A 535 -23.38 28.40 -5.74
CA LEU A 535 -22.45 29.32 -5.09
C LEU A 535 -21.52 30.05 -6.08
N GLY A 536 -21.65 29.77 -7.39
CA GLY A 536 -20.85 30.42 -8.44
C GLY A 536 -19.42 29.91 -8.53
N TYR A 537 -19.17 28.63 -8.26
CA TYR A 537 -17.87 27.98 -8.47
C TYR A 537 -17.87 27.13 -9.74
N ASP A 538 -16.87 27.33 -10.59
CA ASP A 538 -16.57 26.46 -11.73
C ASP A 538 -15.72 25.27 -11.26
N GLN A 539 -16.37 24.42 -10.47
CA GLN A 539 -15.75 23.30 -9.77
C GLN A 539 -16.72 22.12 -9.72
N THR A 540 -16.32 20.98 -10.30
CA THR A 540 -17.13 19.76 -10.41
C THR A 540 -16.49 18.61 -9.62
N PRO A 541 -17.10 18.16 -8.52
CA PRO A 541 -16.58 17.06 -7.72
C PRO A 541 -16.42 15.78 -8.53
N ASN A 542 -15.32 15.07 -8.31
CA ASN A 542 -15.08 13.78 -8.92
C ASN A 542 -15.40 12.64 -7.95
N LEU A 543 -15.86 11.51 -8.48
CA LEU A 543 -16.24 10.34 -7.70
C LEU A 543 -15.64 9.07 -8.31
N ILE A 544 -14.75 8.42 -7.56
CA ILE A 544 -14.12 7.15 -7.94
C ILE A 544 -14.56 6.05 -6.99
N GLY A 545 -14.71 4.84 -7.51
CA GLY A 545 -14.92 3.63 -6.71
C GLY A 545 -15.64 2.53 -7.49
N PRO A 546 -15.88 1.36 -6.88
CA PRO A 546 -16.59 0.27 -7.55
C PRO A 546 -18.02 0.69 -7.90
N ARG A 547 -18.44 0.49 -9.16
CA ARG A 547 -19.76 0.94 -9.67
C ARG A 547 -20.93 0.50 -8.78
N ASP A 548 -20.91 -0.75 -8.30
CA ASP A 548 -21.96 -1.29 -7.43
C ASP A 548 -21.98 -0.65 -6.05
N ILE A 549 -20.85 -0.13 -5.56
CA ILE A 549 -20.75 0.57 -4.28
C ILE A 549 -21.22 2.02 -4.45
N LEU A 550 -20.82 2.70 -5.54
CA LEU A 550 -21.19 4.09 -5.79
C LEU A 550 -22.72 4.30 -5.90
N ARG A 551 -23.45 3.27 -6.35
CA ARG A 551 -24.91 3.25 -6.44
C ARG A 551 -25.61 2.91 -5.12
N ARG A 552 -24.89 2.36 -4.14
CA ARG A 552 -25.44 2.01 -2.83
C ARG A 552 -25.55 3.24 -1.93
N ARG A 553 -26.42 3.12 -0.92
CA ARG A 553 -26.59 4.11 0.14
C ARG A 553 -25.28 4.30 0.91
N VAL A 554 -25.02 5.52 1.35
CA VAL A 554 -23.85 5.80 2.18
C VAL A 554 -23.95 5.07 3.52
N PRO A 555 -22.96 4.23 3.88
CA PRO A 555 -23.00 3.34 5.04
C PRO A 555 -23.27 3.97 6.39
N TRP A 556 -22.87 5.21 6.59
CA TRP A 556 -22.85 5.89 7.88
C TRP A 556 -23.89 7.02 7.98
N LEU A 557 -24.62 7.31 6.90
CA LEU A 557 -25.76 8.22 6.96
C LEU A 557 -26.96 7.46 7.56
N HIS A 558 -27.05 7.43 8.89
CA HIS A 558 -28.29 7.09 9.58
C HIS A 558 -29.13 8.35 9.83
N PRO A 559 -30.45 8.19 10.04
CA PRO A 559 -31.26 9.28 10.57
C PRO A 559 -30.60 9.79 11.86
N MET A 560 -30.35 11.10 11.96
CA MET A 560 -29.83 11.69 13.20
C MET A 560 -30.74 11.23 14.35
N LYS A 561 -30.18 10.58 15.38
CA LYS A 561 -30.93 10.30 16.60
C LYS A 561 -31.39 11.66 17.12
N GLY A 562 -32.71 11.82 17.30
CA GLY A 562 -33.32 13.09 17.67
C GLY A 562 -32.55 13.74 18.81
N VAL A 563 -32.12 14.98 18.59
CA VAL A 563 -31.80 15.88 19.69
C VAL A 563 -33.10 15.96 20.48
N ILE A 564 -33.13 15.33 21.66
CA ILE A 564 -34.23 15.51 22.60
C ILE A 564 -34.24 17.00 22.93
N SER A 565 -35.42 17.58 22.72
CA SER A 565 -35.85 18.96 22.92
C SER A 565 -35.11 19.75 23.99
#